data_AF-A0A535T505-F1
#
_entry.id   AF-A0A535T505-F1
#
_cell.length_a   1.000
_cell.length_b   1.000
_cell.length_c   1.000
_cell.angle_alpha   90.00
_cell.angle_beta   90.00
_cell.angle_gamma   90.00
#
_symmetry.space_group_name_H-M   'P 1'
#
loop_
_entity.id
_entity.type
_entity.pdbx_description
1 polymer ?
#
loop_
_entity_poly.entity_id
_entity_poly.type
_entity_poly.pdbx_seq_one_letter_code
_entity_poly.pdbx_strand_id
1 'polypeptide(L)'
;MRDLVTFVQNIEAVAFLALGVATAALWLRNRDRSSAYLALAIVLLSLVVAFGRLVTLLHISSPAVSFLTLLAFVGSGYALLSYRHALIPLSRTWRVGAAAALVATVVAYLVAMALSAPTTVLLWIAVALIVAWAGTVIEPIVRFWLVARGLPKVQAWRLRSLSLGFAGLVGILLFALILAGARITTTNASIQLALQLVVLAIVPLLYVSFA
;
A
#
# COMPACT_ATOMS: atom_id res chain seq x y z
N MET A 1 -15.93 -8.42 21.38
CA MET A 1 -14.82 -8.58 20.40
C MET A 1 -15.07 -7.85 19.09
N ARG A 2 -16.25 -7.96 18.47
CA ARG A 2 -16.56 -7.20 17.23
C ARG A 2 -16.45 -5.68 17.42
N ASP A 3 -16.91 -5.15 18.55
CA ASP A 3 -16.81 -3.70 18.83
C ASP A 3 -15.37 -3.22 18.95
N LEU A 4 -14.49 -4.05 19.52
CA LEU A 4 -13.05 -3.76 19.61
C LEU A 4 -12.40 -3.71 18.23
N VAL A 5 -12.73 -4.66 17.34
CA VAL A 5 -12.25 -4.68 15.95
C VAL A 5 -12.71 -3.41 15.23
N THR A 6 -13.99 -3.04 15.34
CA THR A 6 -14.53 -1.82 14.73
C THR A 6 -13.86 -0.55 15.30
N PHE A 7 -13.57 -0.52 16.60
CA PHE A 7 -12.88 0.58 17.26
C PHE A 7 -11.44 0.74 16.74
N VAL A 8 -10.68 -0.35 16.65
CA VAL A 8 -9.29 -0.30 16.14
C VAL A 8 -9.26 0.11 14.66
N GLN A 9 -10.20 -0.37 13.83
CA GLN A 9 -10.33 0.08 12.43
C GLN A 9 -10.56 1.59 12.29
N ASN A 10 -11.35 2.18 13.20
CA ASN A 10 -11.56 3.64 13.21
C ASN A 10 -10.27 4.37 13.58
N ILE A 11 -9.54 3.87 14.58
CA ILE A 11 -8.25 4.44 14.98
C ILE A 11 -7.26 4.37 13.82
N GLU A 12 -7.16 3.23 13.13
CA GLU A 12 -6.29 3.08 11.96
C GLU A 12 -6.65 4.08 10.86
N ALA A 13 -7.93 4.24 10.53
CA ALA A 13 -8.36 5.17 9.51
C ALA A 13 -7.97 6.61 9.85
N VAL A 14 -8.19 7.03 11.11
CA VAL A 14 -7.78 8.36 11.59
C VAL A 14 -6.26 8.50 11.58
N ALA A 15 -5.53 7.47 12.01
CA ALA A 15 -4.08 7.48 12.08
C ALA A 15 -3.43 7.55 10.69
N PHE A 16 -3.91 6.77 9.71
CA PHE A 16 -3.45 6.84 8.33
C PHE A 16 -3.80 8.16 7.67
N LEU A 17 -4.99 8.71 7.93
CA LEU A 17 -5.38 10.01 7.41
C LEU A 17 -4.52 11.13 8.00
N ALA A 18 -4.28 11.11 9.32
CA ALA A 18 -3.36 12.04 9.99
C ALA A 18 -1.93 11.92 9.43
N LEU A 19 -1.45 10.70 9.19
CA LEU A 19 -0.16 10.43 8.55
C LEU A 19 -0.10 11.00 7.12
N GLY A 20 -1.14 10.78 6.32
CA GLY A 20 -1.24 11.33 4.96
C GLY A 20 -1.20 12.86 4.95
N VAL A 21 -1.96 13.50 5.84
CA VAL A 21 -1.97 14.96 5.99
C VAL A 21 -0.60 15.48 6.48
N ALA A 22 -0.02 14.84 7.50
CA ALA A 22 1.28 15.23 8.04
C ALA A 22 2.38 15.11 6.98
N THR A 23 2.45 14.00 6.27
CA THR A 23 3.45 13.78 5.21
C THR A 23 3.27 14.76 4.04
N ALA A 24 2.03 15.05 3.64
CA ALA A 24 1.74 16.08 2.64
C ALA A 24 2.17 17.49 3.10
N ALA A 25 1.90 17.84 4.36
CA ALA A 25 2.27 19.14 4.93
C ALA A 25 3.79 19.31 5.08
N LEU A 26 4.49 18.28 5.58
CA LEU A 26 5.95 18.27 5.67
C LEU A 26 6.60 18.37 4.27
N TRP A 27 6.05 17.67 3.28
CA TRP A 27 6.51 17.79 1.90
C TRP A 27 6.33 19.20 1.36
N LEU A 28 5.15 19.81 1.57
CA LEU A 28 4.87 21.15 1.07
C LEU A 28 5.78 22.21 1.69
N ARG A 29 6.22 21.98 2.94
CA ARG A 29 7.16 22.84 3.66
C ARG A 29 8.61 22.71 3.15
N ASN A 30 9.09 21.49 2.90
CA ASN A 30 10.50 21.26 2.55
C ASN A 30 10.76 21.22 1.03
N ARG A 31 9.73 20.95 0.21
CA ARG A 31 9.73 20.90 -1.27
C ARG A 31 10.85 20.10 -1.93
N ASP A 32 11.42 19.11 -1.25
CA ASP A 32 12.41 18.23 -1.86
C ASP A 32 11.74 17.30 -2.89
N ARG A 33 12.24 17.34 -4.14
CA ARG A 33 11.75 16.52 -5.26
C ARG A 33 11.93 15.03 -5.00
N SER A 34 12.98 14.63 -4.27
CA SER A 34 13.20 13.23 -3.93
C SER A 34 12.07 12.72 -3.02
N SER A 35 11.73 13.49 -1.97
CA SER A 35 10.69 13.18 -0.99
C SER A 35 9.26 13.24 -1.54
N ALA A 36 9.04 13.87 -2.71
CA ALA A 36 7.73 14.00 -3.33
C ALA A 36 7.09 12.65 -3.66
N TYR A 37 7.86 11.72 -4.21
CA TYR A 37 7.37 10.39 -4.55
C TYR A 37 7.01 9.57 -3.32
N LEU A 38 7.78 9.74 -2.23
CA LEU A 38 7.52 9.08 -0.96
C LEU A 38 6.24 9.61 -0.31
N ALA A 39 6.09 10.95 -0.26
CA ALA A 39 4.89 11.59 0.24
C ALA A 39 3.66 11.13 -0.57
N LEU A 40 3.78 11.10 -1.90
CA LEU A 40 2.71 10.63 -2.78
C LEU A 40 2.34 9.16 -2.50
N ALA A 41 3.31 8.28 -2.28
CA ALA A 41 3.04 6.89 -1.92
C ALA A 41 2.22 6.78 -0.60
N ILE A 42 2.63 7.51 0.44
CA ILE A 42 1.97 7.48 1.74
C ILE A 42 0.57 8.11 1.66
N VAL A 43 0.42 9.23 0.95
CA VAL A 43 -0.88 9.88 0.74
C VAL A 43 -1.83 8.96 -0.02
N LEU A 44 -1.38 8.32 -1.10
CA LEU A 44 -2.22 7.37 -1.82
C LEU A 44 -2.65 6.19 -0.94
N LEU A 45 -1.77 5.63 -0.12
CA LEU A 45 -2.14 4.59 0.85
C LEU A 45 -3.16 5.09 1.87
N SER A 46 -3.00 6.32 2.38
CA SER A 46 -3.96 6.91 3.30
C SER A 46 -5.35 7.06 2.67
N LEU A 47 -5.42 7.42 1.37
CA LEU A 47 -6.66 7.47 0.61
C LEU A 47 -7.30 6.08 0.44
N VAL A 48 -6.49 5.05 0.17
CA VAL A 48 -6.99 3.66 0.09
C VAL A 48 -7.66 3.24 1.40
N VAL A 49 -7.02 3.51 2.54
CA VAL A 49 -7.58 3.21 3.86
C VAL A 49 -8.84 4.04 4.13
N ALA A 50 -8.81 5.34 3.84
CA ALA A 50 -9.94 6.25 4.06
C ALA A 50 -11.15 5.86 3.21
N PHE A 51 -10.97 5.58 1.92
CA PHE A 51 -12.05 5.12 1.04
C PHE A 51 -12.60 3.77 1.45
N GLY A 52 -11.72 2.83 1.82
CA GLY A 52 -12.14 1.53 2.36
C GLY A 52 -13.07 1.69 3.58
N ARG A 53 -12.70 2.57 4.52
CA ARG A 53 -13.53 2.83 5.70
C ARG A 53 -14.81 3.59 5.37
N LEU A 54 -14.74 4.59 4.49
CA LEU A 54 -15.88 5.42 4.10
C LEU A 54 -16.98 4.60 3.40
N VAL A 55 -16.61 3.66 2.52
CA VAL A 55 -17.56 2.74 1.89
C VAL A 55 -18.26 1.87 2.92
N THR A 56 -17.53 1.36 3.92
CA THR A 56 -18.13 0.54 4.99
C THR A 56 -19.05 1.32 5.93
N LEU A 57 -18.75 2.59 6.22
CA LEU A 57 -19.56 3.44 7.10
C LEU A 57 -20.84 3.92 6.39
N LEU A 58 -20.71 4.40 5.16
CA LEU A 58 -21.83 4.97 4.42
C LEU A 58 -22.69 3.91 3.71
N HIS A 59 -22.23 2.65 3.65
CA HIS A 59 -22.88 1.58 2.90
C HIS A 59 -23.10 1.93 1.41
N ILE A 60 -22.29 2.84 0.86
CA ILE A 60 -22.36 3.29 -0.53
C ILE A 60 -21.35 2.50 -1.36
N SER A 61 -21.84 1.64 -2.25
CA SER A 61 -21.02 0.98 -3.27
C SER A 61 -21.02 1.81 -4.56
N SER A 62 -20.14 2.83 -4.62
CA SER A 62 -19.96 3.62 -5.84
C SER A 62 -18.82 3.04 -6.68
N PRO A 63 -19.04 2.71 -7.98
CA PRO A 63 -17.99 2.25 -8.89
C PRO A 63 -16.81 3.24 -8.98
N ALA A 64 -17.08 4.54 -8.86
CA ALA A 64 -16.05 5.57 -8.89
C ALA A 64 -15.09 5.46 -7.69
N VAL A 65 -15.60 5.16 -6.49
CA VAL A 65 -14.77 5.01 -5.29
C VAL A 65 -13.89 3.76 -5.40
N SER A 66 -14.42 2.65 -5.91
CA SER A 66 -13.64 1.43 -6.17
C SER A 66 -12.53 1.68 -7.19
N PHE A 67 -12.84 2.41 -8.26
CA PHE A 67 -11.86 2.78 -9.28
C PHE A 67 -10.75 3.68 -8.72
N LEU A 68 -11.11 4.73 -7.97
CA LEU A 68 -10.15 5.62 -7.32
C LEU A 68 -9.27 4.88 -6.30
N THR A 69 -9.87 3.96 -5.53
CA THR A 69 -9.14 3.13 -4.55
C THR A 69 -8.13 2.22 -5.27
N LEU A 70 -8.53 1.60 -6.36
CA LEU A 70 -7.66 0.75 -7.17
C LEU A 70 -6.50 1.55 -7.79
N LEU A 71 -6.78 2.73 -8.34
CA LEU A 71 -5.74 3.62 -8.86
C LEU A 71 -4.79 4.13 -7.77
N ALA A 72 -5.32 4.48 -6.59
CA ALA A 72 -4.50 4.91 -5.46
C ALA A 72 -3.62 3.76 -4.95
N PHE A 73 -4.17 2.55 -4.86
CA PHE A 73 -3.43 1.36 -4.46
C PHE A 73 -2.27 1.07 -5.43
N VAL A 74 -2.55 0.97 -6.72
CA VAL A 74 -1.53 0.73 -7.75
C VAL A 74 -0.52 1.87 -7.83
N GLY A 75 -1.02 3.10 -7.78
CA GLY A 75 -0.22 4.32 -7.80
C GLY A 75 0.76 4.40 -6.64
N SER A 76 0.38 3.92 -5.44
CA SER A 76 1.28 3.91 -4.29
C SER A 76 2.53 3.04 -4.50
N GLY A 77 2.37 1.88 -5.16
CA GLY A 77 3.49 0.99 -5.49
C GLY A 77 4.41 1.61 -6.54
N TYR A 78 3.82 2.20 -7.59
CA TYR A 78 4.57 2.90 -8.62
C TYR A 78 5.32 4.14 -8.08
N ALA A 79 4.70 4.86 -7.14
CA ALA A 79 5.30 6.01 -6.48
C ALA A 79 6.54 5.60 -5.67
N LEU A 80 6.46 4.49 -4.92
CA LEU A 80 7.62 3.95 -4.20
C LEU A 80 8.75 3.51 -5.15
N LEU A 81 8.41 2.88 -6.27
CA LEU A 81 9.39 2.52 -7.30
C LEU A 81 10.03 3.77 -7.94
N SER A 82 9.26 4.85 -8.09
CA SER A 82 9.76 6.14 -8.57
C SER A 82 10.66 6.83 -7.53
N TYR A 83 10.34 6.72 -6.24
CA TYR A 83 11.23 7.15 -5.15
C TYR A 83 12.57 6.41 -5.19
N ARG A 84 12.54 5.09 -5.39
CA ARG A 84 13.76 4.29 -5.60
C ARG A 84 14.56 4.80 -6.80
N HIS A 85 13.91 5.09 -7.93
CA HIS A 85 14.60 5.61 -9.12
C HIS A 85 15.32 6.93 -8.86
N ALA A 86 14.75 7.80 -8.01
CA ALA A 86 15.37 9.07 -7.63
C ALA A 86 16.62 8.88 -6.76
N LEU A 87 16.67 7.84 -5.92
CA LEU A 87 17.83 7.54 -5.06
C LEU A 87 18.89 6.67 -5.75
N ILE A 88 18.44 5.63 -6.46
CA ILE A 88 19.27 4.60 -7.08
C ILE A 88 18.72 4.38 -8.49
N PRO A 89 19.46 4.80 -9.54
CA PRO A 89 18.98 4.71 -10.91
C PRO A 89 18.58 3.27 -11.24
N LEU A 90 17.34 3.14 -11.71
CA LEU A 90 16.78 1.89 -12.22
C LEU A 90 17.12 1.75 -13.70
N SER A 91 17.34 0.50 -14.15
CA SER A 91 17.33 0.22 -15.58
C SER A 91 15.96 0.58 -16.17
N ARG A 92 15.98 1.16 -17.38
CA ARG A 92 14.76 1.57 -18.08
C ARG A 92 13.82 0.40 -18.31
N THR A 93 14.38 -0.80 -18.55
CA THR A 93 13.63 -2.05 -18.75
C THR A 93 12.80 -2.44 -17.54
N TRP A 94 13.38 -2.38 -16.34
CA TRP A 94 12.64 -2.73 -15.12
C TRP A 94 11.52 -1.75 -14.83
N ARG A 95 11.79 -0.45 -14.97
CA ARG A 95 10.78 0.60 -14.74
C ARG A 95 9.61 0.46 -15.71
N VAL A 96 9.87 0.22 -16.99
CA VAL A 96 8.83 0.00 -18.01
C VAL A 96 8.10 -1.30 -17.75
N GLY A 97 8.80 -2.39 -17.42
CA GLY A 97 8.19 -3.68 -17.10
C GLY A 97 7.25 -3.61 -15.89
N ALA A 98 7.66 -2.95 -14.81
CA ALA A 98 6.84 -2.73 -13.63
C ALA A 98 5.61 -1.87 -13.93
N ALA A 99 5.79 -0.75 -14.66
CA ALA A 99 4.67 0.09 -15.08
C ALA A 99 3.69 -0.66 -15.98
N ALA A 100 4.20 -1.42 -16.96
CA ALA A 100 3.40 -2.20 -17.87
C ALA A 100 2.62 -3.30 -17.14
N ALA A 101 3.24 -4.01 -16.18
CA ALA A 101 2.57 -5.03 -15.37
C ALA A 101 1.43 -4.45 -14.53
N LEU A 102 1.66 -3.30 -13.88
CA LEU A 102 0.62 -2.60 -13.12
C LEU A 102 -0.52 -2.12 -14.02
N VAL A 103 -0.19 -1.47 -15.15
CA VAL A 103 -1.21 -0.99 -16.10
C VAL A 103 -1.99 -2.15 -16.70
N ALA A 104 -1.31 -3.23 -17.11
CA ALA A 104 -1.95 -4.41 -17.69
C ALA A 104 -2.94 -5.06 -16.73
N THR A 105 -2.59 -5.19 -15.44
CA THR A 105 -3.51 -5.77 -14.44
C THR A 105 -4.72 -4.87 -14.16
N VAL A 106 -4.55 -3.55 -14.13
CA VAL A 106 -5.67 -2.60 -14.04
C VAL A 106 -6.57 -2.69 -15.26
N VAL A 107 -6.01 -2.64 -16.47
CA VAL A 107 -6.78 -2.71 -17.72
C VAL A 107 -7.52 -4.05 -17.82
N ALA A 108 -6.85 -5.16 -17.49
CA ALA A 108 -7.49 -6.47 -17.46
C ALA A 108 -8.69 -6.50 -16.51
N TYR A 109 -8.57 -5.88 -15.33
CA TYR A 109 -9.67 -5.79 -14.36
C TYR A 109 -10.86 -5.00 -14.90
N LEU A 110 -10.61 -3.83 -15.51
CA LEU A 110 -11.65 -2.99 -16.08
C LEU A 110 -12.35 -3.65 -17.27
N VAL A 111 -11.59 -4.30 -18.16
CA VAL A 111 -12.13 -5.03 -19.30
C VAL A 111 -12.97 -6.22 -18.82
N ALA A 112 -12.49 -6.99 -17.86
CA ALA A 112 -13.25 -8.09 -17.28
C ALA A 112 -14.57 -7.61 -16.63
N MET A 113 -14.55 -6.46 -15.95
CA MET A 113 -15.74 -5.86 -15.38
C MET A 113 -16.73 -5.39 -16.47
N ALA A 114 -16.23 -4.73 -17.52
CA ALA A 114 -17.05 -4.27 -18.64
C ALA A 114 -17.70 -5.43 -19.42
N LEU A 115 -17.00 -6.56 -19.51
CA LEU A 115 -17.51 -7.79 -20.14
C LEU A 115 -18.35 -8.67 -19.19
N SER A 116 -18.64 -8.21 -17.97
CA SER A 116 -19.37 -8.99 -16.96
C SER A 116 -18.77 -10.38 -16.73
N ALA A 117 -17.44 -10.46 -16.69
CA ALA A 117 -16.72 -11.71 -16.51
C ALA A 117 -17.10 -12.39 -15.18
N PRO A 118 -17.02 -13.74 -15.08
CA PRO A 118 -17.33 -14.46 -13.85
C PRO A 118 -16.49 -13.98 -12.66
N THR A 119 -17.05 -14.02 -11.45
CA THR A 119 -16.38 -13.60 -10.21
C THR A 119 -15.02 -14.28 -10.01
N THR A 120 -14.90 -15.55 -10.41
CA THR A 120 -13.63 -16.30 -10.37
C THR A 120 -12.55 -15.64 -11.23
N VAL A 121 -12.89 -15.11 -12.41
CA VAL A 121 -11.95 -14.42 -13.30
C VAL A 121 -11.50 -13.10 -12.66
N LEU A 122 -12.44 -12.31 -12.13
CA LEU A 122 -12.14 -11.07 -11.43
C LEU A 122 -11.22 -11.29 -10.21
N LEU A 123 -11.45 -12.39 -9.48
CA LEU A 123 -10.60 -12.77 -8.35
C LEU A 123 -9.17 -13.05 -8.81
N TRP A 124 -8.96 -13.88 -9.83
CA TRP A 124 -7.61 -14.17 -10.34
C TRP A 124 -6.90 -12.93 -10.88
N ILE A 125 -7.63 -12.01 -11.52
CA ILE A 125 -7.06 -10.72 -11.94
C ILE A 125 -6.65 -9.88 -10.72
N ALA A 126 -7.48 -9.84 -9.68
CA ALA A 126 -7.13 -9.13 -8.44
C ALA A 126 -5.90 -9.76 -7.76
N VAL A 127 -5.77 -11.08 -7.76
CA VAL A 127 -4.56 -11.77 -7.28
C VAL A 127 -3.34 -11.37 -8.10
N ALA A 128 -3.44 -11.40 -9.43
CA ALA A 128 -2.35 -10.99 -10.32
C ALA A 128 -1.95 -9.52 -10.08
N LEU A 129 -2.92 -8.64 -9.84
CA LEU A 129 -2.70 -7.23 -9.49
C LEU A 129 -1.93 -7.11 -8.16
N ILE A 130 -2.35 -7.82 -7.11
CA ILE A 130 -1.67 -7.82 -5.80
C ILE A 130 -0.24 -8.33 -5.94
N VAL A 131 -0.02 -9.40 -6.70
CA VAL A 131 1.32 -9.97 -6.94
C VAL A 131 2.20 -9.00 -7.73
N ALA A 132 1.67 -8.38 -8.78
CA ALA A 132 2.39 -7.36 -9.55
C ALA A 132 2.79 -6.18 -8.67
N TRP A 133 1.83 -5.64 -7.89
CA TRP A 133 2.08 -4.58 -6.92
C TRP A 133 3.12 -4.97 -5.88
N ALA A 134 3.00 -6.16 -5.28
CA ALA A 134 3.96 -6.67 -4.30
C ALA A 134 5.36 -6.75 -4.91
N GLY A 135 5.51 -7.24 -6.14
CA GLY A 135 6.79 -7.26 -6.86
C GLY A 135 7.40 -5.86 -7.00
N THR A 136 6.59 -4.85 -7.34
CA THR A 136 7.06 -3.45 -7.47
C THR A 136 7.47 -2.81 -6.14
N VAL A 137 6.99 -3.33 -5.00
CA VAL A 137 7.25 -2.80 -3.66
C VAL A 137 8.36 -3.57 -2.95
N ILE A 138 8.40 -4.90 -3.09
CA ILE A 138 9.43 -5.78 -2.51
C ILE A 138 10.82 -5.42 -3.03
N GLU A 139 10.95 -5.11 -4.33
CA GLU A 139 12.24 -4.79 -4.92
C GLU A 139 12.88 -3.52 -4.30
N PRO A 140 12.17 -2.38 -4.16
CA PRO A 140 12.60 -1.25 -3.34
C PRO A 140 12.91 -1.62 -1.89
N ILE A 141 12.06 -2.38 -1.20
CA ILE A 141 12.27 -2.79 0.21
C ILE A 141 13.63 -3.47 0.38
N VAL A 142 13.92 -4.48 -0.45
CA VAL A 142 15.18 -5.23 -0.37
C VAL A 142 16.38 -4.32 -0.65
N ARG A 143 16.29 -3.46 -1.67
CA ARG A 143 17.38 -2.53 -2.03
C ARG A 143 17.64 -1.49 -0.94
N PHE A 144 16.60 -0.89 -0.40
CA PHE A 144 16.68 0.06 0.70
C PHE A 144 17.29 -0.60 1.95
N TRP A 145 16.93 -1.84 2.25
CA TRP A 145 17.52 -2.58 3.35
C TRP A 145 19.02 -2.82 3.18
N LEU A 146 19.46 -3.19 1.96
CA LEU A 146 20.86 -3.40 1.65
C LEU A 146 21.66 -2.10 1.74
N VAL A 147 21.13 -0.99 1.20
CA VAL A 147 21.79 0.33 1.26
C VAL A 147 21.87 0.85 2.70
N ALA A 148 20.84 0.62 3.51
CA ALA A 148 20.82 1.01 4.92
C ALA A 148 21.92 0.33 5.78
N ARG A 149 22.62 -0.69 5.26
CA ARG A 149 23.77 -1.29 5.97
C ARG A 149 25.03 -0.40 5.93
N GLY A 150 25.15 0.48 4.93
CA GLY A 150 26.31 1.34 4.74
C GLY A 150 26.12 2.80 5.19
N LEU A 151 24.92 3.18 5.65
CA LEU A 151 24.60 4.56 6.02
C LEU A 151 24.84 4.85 7.52
N PRO A 152 25.11 6.11 7.92
CA PRO A 152 25.12 6.53 9.32
C PRO A 152 23.82 6.15 10.05
N LYS A 153 23.90 5.89 11.36
CA LYS A 153 22.82 5.29 12.16
C LYS A 153 21.44 5.92 11.94
N VAL A 154 21.34 7.26 11.91
CA VAL A 154 20.05 7.97 11.77
C VAL A 154 19.45 7.77 10.37
N GLN A 155 20.26 7.92 9.32
CA GLN A 155 19.81 7.73 7.93
C GLN A 155 19.46 6.27 7.64
N ALA A 156 20.24 5.33 8.19
CA ALA A 156 19.95 3.91 8.12
C ALA A 156 18.60 3.57 8.77
N TRP A 157 18.30 4.15 9.94
CA TRP A 157 17.03 3.93 10.63
C TRP A 157 15.83 4.49 9.88
N ARG A 158 15.92 5.68 9.28
CA ARG A 158 14.86 6.24 8.42
C ARG A 158 14.55 5.33 7.24
N LEU A 159 15.58 4.82 6.58
CA LEU A 159 15.42 3.94 5.42
C LEU A 159 14.91 2.53 5.82
N ARG A 160 15.29 2.04 7.00
CA ARG A 160 14.78 0.77 7.56
C ARG A 160 13.34 0.87 8.02
N SER A 161 12.94 1.95 8.70
CA SER A 161 11.55 2.12 9.13
C SER A 161 10.61 2.21 7.94
N LEU A 162 11.04 2.88 6.86
CA LEU A 162 10.33 2.87 5.58
C LEU A 162 10.13 1.45 5.05
N SER A 163 11.23 0.71 4.97
CA SER A 163 11.24 -0.67 4.43
C SER A 163 10.37 -1.59 5.27
N LEU A 164 10.40 -1.46 6.60
CA LEU A 164 9.57 -2.23 7.52
C LEU A 164 8.08 -1.89 7.37
N GLY A 165 7.74 -0.61 7.23
CA GLY A 165 6.35 -0.18 7.04
C GLY A 165 5.73 -0.79 5.77
N PHE A 166 6.42 -0.66 4.64
CA PHE A 166 5.96 -1.27 3.37
C PHE A 166 6.03 -2.80 3.37
N ALA A 167 7.04 -3.40 4.01
CA ALA A 167 7.13 -4.86 4.17
C ALA A 167 5.96 -5.41 4.98
N GLY A 168 5.53 -4.68 6.02
CA GLY A 168 4.33 -5.00 6.79
C GLY A 168 3.08 -5.01 5.92
N LEU A 169 2.87 -3.98 5.09
CA LEU A 169 1.73 -3.91 4.18
C LEU A 169 1.72 -5.05 3.16
N VAL A 170 2.87 -5.33 2.53
CA VAL A 170 3.02 -6.47 1.62
C VAL A 170 2.73 -7.79 2.34
N GLY A 171 3.30 -7.98 3.53
CA GLY A 171 3.12 -9.17 4.34
C GLY A 171 1.66 -9.41 4.69
N ILE A 172 0.93 -8.38 5.11
CA ILE A 172 -0.51 -8.45 5.39
C ILE A 172 -1.29 -8.86 4.14
N LEU A 173 -1.01 -8.25 2.99
CA LEU A 173 -1.72 -8.54 1.74
C LEU A 173 -1.46 -9.96 1.23
N LEU A 174 -0.22 -10.42 1.27
CA LEU A 174 0.15 -11.78 0.89
C LEU A 174 -0.45 -12.80 1.87
N PHE A 175 -0.44 -12.50 3.16
CA PHE A 175 -1.07 -13.34 4.17
C PHE A 175 -2.58 -13.44 3.95
N ALA A 176 -3.26 -12.32 3.69
CA ALA A 176 -4.68 -12.30 3.36
C ALA A 176 -4.99 -13.12 2.09
N LEU A 177 -4.13 -13.04 1.08
CA LEU A 177 -4.24 -13.85 -0.14
C LEU A 177 -4.09 -15.35 0.14
N ILE A 178 -3.12 -15.74 0.98
CA ILE A 178 -2.91 -17.13 1.38
C ILE A 178 -4.13 -17.66 2.14
N LEU A 179 -4.67 -16.88 3.09
CA LEU A 179 -5.88 -17.26 3.84
C LEU A 179 -7.09 -17.44 2.91
N ALA A 180 -7.26 -16.54 1.94
CA ALA A 180 -8.33 -16.64 0.95
C ALA A 180 -8.19 -17.90 0.09
N GLY A 181 -6.97 -18.22 -0.37
CA GLY A 181 -6.69 -19.44 -1.12
C GLY A 181 -6.92 -20.73 -0.31
N ALA A 182 -6.59 -20.70 0.98
CA ALA A 182 -6.85 -21.79 1.92
C ALA A 182 -8.33 -21.90 2.33
N ARG A 183 -9.21 -21.02 1.81
CA ARG A 183 -10.64 -20.92 2.15
C ARG A 183 -10.90 -20.72 3.65
N ILE A 184 -9.92 -20.12 4.35
CA ILE A 184 -10.05 -19.77 5.75
C ILE A 184 -10.81 -18.46 5.83
N THR A 185 -12.04 -18.49 6.32
CA THR A 185 -12.81 -17.27 6.55
C THR A 185 -12.13 -16.41 7.61
N THR A 186 -11.87 -15.15 7.26
CA THR A 186 -11.30 -14.14 8.16
C THR A 186 -12.29 -13.67 9.22
N THR A 187 -13.39 -14.37 9.48
CA THR A 187 -14.39 -14.07 10.52
C THR A 187 -13.87 -14.27 11.94
N ASN A 188 -12.69 -14.87 12.11
CA ASN A 188 -12.04 -14.98 13.41
C ASN A 188 -11.58 -13.60 13.90
N ALA A 189 -12.24 -13.09 14.93
CA ALA A 189 -11.99 -11.77 15.50
C ALA A 189 -10.53 -11.59 15.95
N SER A 190 -9.87 -12.66 16.43
CA SER A 190 -8.48 -12.59 16.88
C SER A 190 -7.51 -12.37 15.71
N ILE A 191 -7.76 -12.98 14.55
CA ILE A 191 -6.94 -12.78 13.34
C ILE A 191 -7.13 -11.35 12.83
N GLN A 192 -8.38 -10.87 12.78
CA GLN A 192 -8.68 -9.49 12.36
C GLN A 192 -8.01 -8.47 13.28
N LEU A 193 -8.09 -8.67 14.60
CA LEU A 193 -7.48 -7.80 15.58
C LEU A 193 -5.95 -7.81 15.46
N ALA A 194 -5.34 -8.98 15.27
CA ALA A 194 -3.89 -9.09 15.08
C ALA A 194 -3.43 -8.33 13.82
N LEU A 195 -4.13 -8.49 12.69
CA LEU A 195 -3.81 -7.76 11.46
C LEU A 195 -3.95 -6.25 11.64
N GLN A 196 -5.00 -5.82 12.33
CA GLN A 196 -5.24 -4.42 12.66
C GLN A 196 -4.12 -3.82 13.51
N LEU A 197 -3.72 -4.50 14.58
CA LEU A 197 -2.60 -4.03 15.41
C LEU A 197 -1.29 -3.91 14.61
N VAL A 198 -1.05 -4.81 13.64
CA VAL A 198 0.09 -4.69 12.73
C VAL A 198 -0.05 -3.47 11.82
N VAL A 199 -1.23 -3.23 11.24
CA VAL A 199 -1.52 -2.02 10.42
C VAL A 199 -1.29 -0.75 11.24
N LEU A 200 -1.77 -0.71 12.48
CA LEU A 200 -1.57 0.43 13.37
C LEU A 200 -0.10 0.66 13.70
N ALA A 201 0.69 -0.41 13.90
CA ALA A 201 2.13 -0.32 14.13
C ALA A 201 2.92 0.17 12.88
N ILE A 202 2.37 0.04 11.67
CA ILE A 202 2.99 0.55 10.44
C ILE A 202 2.95 2.09 10.39
N VAL A 203 1.91 2.73 10.94
CA VAL A 203 1.75 4.19 10.93
C VAL A 203 2.97 4.94 11.51
N PRO A 204 3.43 4.65 12.75
CA PRO A 204 4.60 5.34 13.30
C PRO A 204 5.89 5.02 12.53
N LEU A 205 6.03 3.81 11.98
CA LEU A 205 7.19 3.45 11.15
C LEU A 205 7.28 4.31 9.88
N LEU A 206 6.13 4.50 9.22
CA LEU A 206 6.02 5.38 8.05
C LEU A 206 6.24 6.85 8.44
N TYR A 207 5.73 7.30 9.59
CA TYR A 207 5.97 8.66 10.07
C TYR A 207 7.47 8.94 10.31
N VAL A 208 8.15 8.07 11.05
CA VAL A 208 9.59 8.18 11.34
C VAL A 208 10.45 8.12 10.06
N SER A 209 9.97 7.45 9.01
CA SER A 209 10.68 7.45 7.74
C SER A 209 10.69 8.81 7.03
N PHE A 210 9.70 9.65 7.33
CA PHE A 210 9.50 10.93 6.67
C PHE A 210 9.94 12.14 7.53
N ALA A 211 9.81 12.03 8.85
CA ALA A 211 10.19 13.06 9.84
C ALA A 211 11.69 13.11 10.10
#